data_AF-A0A914Z3R5-F1
#
_entry.id   AF-A0A914Z3R5-F1
#
_cell.length_a   1.000
_cell.length_b   1.000
_cell.length_c   1.000
_cell.angle_alpha   90.00
_cell.angle_beta   90.00
_cell.angle_gamma   90.00
#
_symmetry.space_group_name_H-M   'P 1'
#
loop_
_entity.id
_entity.type
_entity.pdbx_description
1 polymer ?
#
loop_
_entity_poly.entity_id
_entity_poly.type
_entity_poly.pdbx_seq_one_letter_code
_entity_poly.pdbx_strand_id
1 'polypeptide(L)'
;MEDGDLDVLREGTCDYLGFSYYMTNAVKAEGGTGDAISGFEGSVPNPYVKASDWGWQIDPVGLRYAVCELYERYQRPLFIVENGFGAYDKVEEDGSINDDYRIDYLRAHIEEMKKQ
;
A
#
# COMPACT_ATOMS: atom_id res chain seq x y z
N MET A 1 30.19 8.67 4.82
CA MET A 1 30.36 7.97 3.55
C MET A 1 31.85 7.80 3.38
N GLU A 2 32.30 6.56 3.50
CA GLU A 2 33.68 6.15 3.44
C GLU A 2 34.10 5.92 1.98
N ASP A 3 35.40 5.85 1.75
CA ASP A 3 35.94 5.58 0.42
C ASP A 3 35.51 4.17 -0.02
N GLY A 4 34.93 4.04 -1.21
CA GLY A 4 34.37 2.78 -1.74
C GLY A 4 32.89 2.51 -1.42
N ASP A 5 32.22 3.29 -0.57
CA ASP A 5 30.78 3.08 -0.25
C ASP A 5 29.90 3.10 -1.52
N LEU A 6 30.19 4.02 -2.45
CA LEU A 6 29.43 4.15 -3.69
C LEU A 6 29.61 2.95 -4.64
N ASP A 7 30.77 2.30 -4.59
CA ASP A 7 31.03 1.10 -5.37
C ASP A 7 30.26 -0.08 -4.79
N VAL A 8 30.25 -0.24 -3.46
CA VAL A 8 29.45 -1.26 -2.76
C VAL A 8 27.96 -1.10 -3.05
N LEU A 9 27.43 0.13 -3.00
CA LEU A 9 26.01 0.40 -3.33
C LEU A 9 25.67 0.07 -4.79
N ARG A 10 26.60 0.32 -5.71
CA ARG A 10 26.41 0.03 -7.14
C ARG A 10 26.48 -1.48 -7.43
N GLU A 11 27.34 -2.21 -6.74
CA GLU A 11 27.63 -3.62 -6.99
C GLU A 11 26.71 -4.58 -6.22
N GLY A 12 26.16 -4.13 -5.07
CA GLY A 12 25.27 -4.91 -4.20
C GLY A 12 23.79 -4.62 -4.41
N THR A 13 23.32 -4.41 -5.64
CA THR A 13 21.89 -4.16 -5.89
C THR A 13 21.04 -5.41 -5.69
N CYS A 14 19.81 -5.23 -5.18
CA CYS A 14 18.88 -6.33 -4.95
C CYS A 14 18.35 -6.96 -6.27
N ASP A 15 18.03 -8.25 -6.23
CA ASP A 15 17.48 -8.99 -7.38
C ASP A 15 16.03 -8.59 -7.73
N TYR A 16 15.24 -8.20 -6.74
CA TYR A 16 13.84 -7.81 -6.88
C TYR A 16 13.47 -6.69 -5.90
N LEU A 17 12.31 -6.06 -6.14
CA LEU A 17 11.76 -5.04 -5.25
C LEU A 17 10.59 -5.65 -4.46
N GLY A 18 10.86 -5.99 -3.19
CA GLY A 18 9.82 -6.32 -2.23
C GLY A 18 9.18 -5.04 -1.67
N PHE A 19 7.86 -4.94 -1.69
CA PHE A 19 7.15 -3.79 -1.11
C PHE A 19 5.87 -4.18 -0.39
N SER A 20 5.47 -3.34 0.56
CA SER A 20 4.18 -3.40 1.24
C SER A 20 3.23 -2.38 0.62
N TYR A 21 1.96 -2.75 0.52
CA TYR A 21 0.91 -1.85 0.05
C TYR A 21 -0.33 -1.95 0.94
N TYR A 22 -0.88 -0.80 1.33
CA TYR A 22 -2.08 -0.76 2.15
C TYR A 22 -3.05 0.36 1.73
N MET A 23 -2.53 1.51 1.31
CA MET A 23 -3.32 2.71 1.01
C MET A 23 -2.58 3.66 0.07
N THR A 24 -3.31 4.64 -0.47
CA THR A 24 -2.78 5.82 -1.16
C THR A 24 -3.05 7.09 -0.34
N ASN A 25 -2.29 8.15 -0.60
CA ASN A 25 -2.59 9.51 -0.15
C ASN A 25 -2.80 10.42 -1.35
N ALA A 26 -3.70 11.41 -1.20
CA ALA A 26 -3.74 12.57 -2.08
C ALA A 26 -3.02 13.73 -1.39
N VAL A 27 -2.29 14.55 -2.15
CA VAL A 27 -1.55 15.69 -1.61
C VAL A 27 -1.93 16.98 -2.34
N LYS A 28 -1.87 18.10 -1.63
CA LYS A 28 -2.04 19.45 -2.18
C LYS A 28 -0.81 20.30 -1.91
N ALA A 29 -0.45 21.15 -2.88
CA ALA A 29 0.67 22.08 -2.76
C ALA A 29 0.48 23.09 -1.61
N GLU A 30 -0.77 23.51 -1.36
CA GLU A 30 -1.12 24.40 -0.26
C GLU A 30 -2.33 23.88 0.51
N GLY A 31 -2.33 24.07 1.83
CA GLY A 31 -3.46 23.77 2.70
C GLY A 31 -3.64 22.29 3.09
N GLY A 32 -2.71 21.41 2.72
CA GLY A 32 -2.66 20.05 3.25
C GLY A 32 -1.92 20.03 4.59
N THR A 33 -2.54 19.46 5.62
CA THR A 33 -1.96 19.47 6.97
C THR A 33 -1.12 18.23 7.26
N GLY A 34 -1.37 17.12 6.55
CA GLY A 34 -0.88 15.81 6.97
C GLY A 34 -1.45 15.41 8.34
N ASP A 35 -1.29 14.14 8.68
CA ASP A 35 -1.55 13.60 10.01
C ASP A 35 -0.73 12.31 10.23
N ALA A 36 -0.82 11.73 11.43
CA ALA A 36 -0.09 10.51 11.77
C ALA A 36 -0.53 9.29 10.94
N ILE A 37 -1.73 9.33 10.34
CA ILE A 37 -2.27 8.24 9.51
C ILE A 37 -1.65 8.33 8.12
N SER A 38 -1.78 9.48 7.46
CA SER A 38 -1.19 9.76 6.15
C SER A 38 0.34 9.73 6.16
N GLY A 39 0.97 10.11 7.27
CA GLY A 39 2.43 10.07 7.43
C GLY A 39 3.19 11.00 6.47
N PHE A 40 2.50 11.93 5.82
CA PHE A 40 3.07 12.81 4.81
C PHE A 40 2.47 14.23 4.88
N GLU A 41 3.34 15.24 4.99
CA GLU A 41 2.95 16.65 5.00
C GLU A 41 2.29 17.06 3.68
N GLY A 42 1.25 17.89 3.72
CA GLY A 42 0.49 18.25 2.53
C GLY A 42 -0.57 17.23 2.13
N SER A 43 -0.71 16.11 2.86
CA SER A 43 -1.79 15.15 2.61
C SER A 43 -3.17 15.75 2.88
N VAL A 44 -4.14 15.32 2.07
CA VAL A 44 -5.56 15.65 2.19
C VAL A 44 -6.40 14.38 1.97
N PRO A 45 -7.59 14.28 2.60
CA PRO A 45 -8.50 13.18 2.34
C PRO A 45 -8.87 13.10 0.86
N ASN A 46 -8.77 11.91 0.28
CA ASN A 46 -9.23 11.65 -1.07
C ASN A 46 -10.75 11.38 -1.04
N PRO A 47 -11.59 12.27 -1.58
CA PRO A 47 -13.04 12.15 -1.47
C PRO A 47 -13.65 11.02 -2.34
N TYR A 48 -12.83 10.34 -3.14
CA TYR A 48 -13.27 9.30 -4.08
C TYR A 48 -13.10 7.88 -3.54
N VAL A 49 -12.46 7.72 -2.39
CA VAL A 49 -12.21 6.41 -1.77
C VAL A 49 -12.78 6.37 -0.35
N LYS A 50 -13.10 5.16 0.11
CA LYS A 50 -13.48 4.92 1.51
C LYS A 50 -12.23 4.76 2.37
N ALA A 51 -12.41 4.72 3.68
CA ALA A 51 -11.34 4.42 4.63
C ALA A 51 -11.77 3.31 5.60
N SER A 52 -10.79 2.65 6.20
CA SER A 52 -10.99 1.74 7.34
C SER A 52 -11.40 2.52 8.60
N ASP A 53 -11.76 1.79 9.66
CA ASP A 53 -12.06 2.36 10.97
C ASP A 53 -10.86 3.10 11.61
N TRP A 54 -9.64 2.84 11.12
CA TRP A 54 -8.42 3.54 11.52
C TRP A 54 -8.04 4.70 10.59
N GLY A 55 -8.91 5.04 9.63
CA GLY A 55 -8.69 6.15 8.69
C GLY A 55 -7.77 5.82 7.51
N TRP A 56 -7.32 4.57 7.36
CA TRP A 56 -6.49 4.16 6.22
C TRP A 56 -7.35 4.03 4.96
N GLN A 57 -7.00 4.77 3.91
CA GLN A 57 -7.79 4.82 2.68
C GLN A 57 -7.73 3.47 1.93
N ILE A 58 -8.89 2.95 1.54
CA ILE A 58 -9.05 1.68 0.83
C ILE A 58 -9.06 1.97 -0.66
N ASP A 59 -7.93 1.74 -1.31
CA ASP A 59 -7.74 2.02 -2.73
C ASP A 59 -7.09 0.82 -3.45
N PRO A 60 -7.88 -0.11 -3.99
CA PRO A 60 -7.33 -1.26 -4.72
C PRO A 60 -6.66 -0.84 -6.04
N VAL A 61 -7.15 0.22 -6.70
CA VAL A 61 -6.56 0.69 -7.97
C VAL A 61 -5.19 1.30 -7.72
N GLY A 62 -4.98 1.91 -6.55
CA GLY A 62 -3.67 2.37 -6.11
C GLY A 62 -2.61 1.27 -6.05
N LEU A 63 -2.97 0.00 -5.79
CA LEU A 63 -2.03 -1.12 -5.84
C LEU A 63 -1.54 -1.35 -7.26
N ARG A 64 -2.46 -1.35 -8.24
CA ARG A 64 -2.11 -1.45 -9.66
C ARG A 64 -1.21 -0.28 -10.06
N TYR A 65 -1.56 0.93 -9.66
CA TYR A 65 -0.75 2.11 -9.92
C TYR A 65 0.68 1.97 -9.38
N ALA A 66 0.83 1.52 -8.12
CA ALA A 66 2.15 1.29 -7.52
C ALA A 66 2.94 0.22 -8.29
N VAL A 67 2.32 -0.88 -8.69
CA VAL A 67 2.96 -1.92 -9.51
C VAL A 67 3.43 -1.36 -10.85
N CYS A 68 2.59 -0.61 -11.56
CA CYS A 68 2.94 0.01 -12.84
C CYS A 68 4.13 0.97 -12.68
N GLU A 69 4.03 1.95 -11.77
CA GLU A 69 5.09 2.94 -11.55
C GLU A 69 6.42 2.31 -11.15
N LEU A 70 6.42 1.39 -10.19
CA LEU A 70 7.63 0.72 -9.73
C LEU A 70 8.25 -0.12 -10.84
N TYR A 71 7.43 -0.85 -11.59
CA TYR A 71 7.93 -1.69 -12.67
C TYR A 71 8.46 -0.84 -13.83
N GLU A 72 7.72 0.17 -14.29
CA GLU A 72 8.15 1.07 -15.38
C GLU A 72 9.45 1.80 -15.03
N ARG A 73 9.61 2.23 -13.77
CA ARG A 73 10.81 2.92 -13.31
C ARG A 73 12.05 2.03 -13.23
N TYR A 74 11.92 0.83 -12.67
CA TYR A 74 13.09 0.00 -12.33
C TYR A 74 13.30 -1.20 -13.25
N GLN A 75 12.27 -1.65 -13.95
CA GLN A 75 12.29 -2.83 -14.84
C GLN A 75 12.92 -4.05 -14.15
N ARG A 76 12.64 -4.23 -12.86
CA ARG A 76 13.02 -5.38 -12.02
C ARG A 76 11.75 -6.11 -11.57
N PRO A 77 11.82 -7.43 -11.29
CA PRO A 77 10.71 -8.15 -10.71
C PRO A 77 10.22 -7.49 -9.42
N LEU A 78 8.90 -7.44 -9.24
CA LEU A 78 8.28 -6.93 -8.03
C LEU A 78 7.73 -8.09 -7.20
N PHE A 79 7.70 -7.91 -5.88
CA PHE A 79 7.06 -8.84 -4.95
C PHE A 79 6.25 -8.03 -3.93
N ILE A 80 4.93 -8.16 -3.97
CA ILE A 80 4.06 -7.65 -2.90
C ILE A 80 4.26 -8.55 -1.68
N VAL A 81 5.06 -8.10 -0.72
CA VAL A 81 5.41 -8.88 0.48
C VAL A 81 4.42 -8.67 1.62
N GLU A 82 3.65 -7.58 1.58
CA GLU A 82 2.57 -7.33 2.53
C GLU A 82 1.40 -6.58 1.87
N ASN A 83 0.19 -7.06 2.13
CA ASN A 83 -1.08 -6.35 1.89
C ASN A 83 -2.15 -6.98 2.80
N GLY A 84 -2.96 -6.16 3.46
CA GLY A 84 -3.96 -6.67 4.40
C GLY A 84 -4.91 -5.62 4.94
N PHE A 85 -5.93 -6.10 5.64
CA PHE A 85 -6.98 -5.26 6.22
C PHE A 85 -7.19 -5.60 7.69
N GLY A 86 -6.71 -4.69 8.55
CA GLY A 86 -6.99 -4.72 9.99
C GLY A 86 -8.41 -4.26 10.25
N ALA A 87 -9.16 -5.05 11.01
CA ALA A 87 -10.54 -4.82 11.41
C ALA A 87 -10.84 -5.59 12.69
N TYR A 88 -11.84 -5.14 13.46
CA TYR A 88 -12.29 -5.88 14.64
C TYR A 88 -13.05 -7.13 14.22
N ASP A 89 -12.55 -8.29 14.60
CA ASP A 89 -13.24 -9.56 14.38
C ASP A 89 -14.22 -9.85 15.53
N LYS A 90 -15.42 -10.32 15.18
CA LYS A 90 -16.41 -10.79 16.14
C LYS A 90 -16.47 -12.32 16.09
N VAL A 91 -16.31 -12.96 17.25
CA VAL A 91 -16.56 -14.39 17.41
C VAL A 91 -18.06 -14.58 17.65
N GLU A 92 -18.71 -15.35 16.79
CA GLU A 92 -20.14 -15.68 16.91
C GLU A 92 -20.39 -16.75 17.99
N GLU A 93 -21.66 -17.00 18.30
CA GLU A 93 -22.05 -17.96 19.35
C GLU A 93 -21.57 -19.40 19.08
N ASP A 94 -21.41 -19.78 17.81
CA ASP A 94 -20.90 -21.08 17.38
C ASP A 94 -19.36 -21.13 17.26
N GLY A 95 -18.68 -20.03 17.56
CA GLY A 95 -17.22 -19.89 17.45
C GLY A 95 -16.72 -19.49 16.06
N SER A 96 -17.61 -19.29 15.08
CA SER A 96 -17.23 -18.78 13.76
C SER A 96 -16.85 -17.29 13.78
N ILE A 97 -16.10 -16.85 12.76
CA ILE A 97 -15.76 -15.44 12.52
C ILE A 97 -16.18 -15.15 11.07
N ASN A 98 -17.07 -14.18 10.90
CA ASN A 98 -17.54 -13.73 9.60
C ASN A 98 -16.80 -12.43 9.20
N ASP A 99 -15.62 -12.57 8.60
CA ASP A 99 -14.74 -11.44 8.23
C ASP A 99 -14.87 -11.02 6.76
N ASP A 100 -16.11 -10.95 6.26
CA ASP A 100 -16.41 -10.58 4.86
C ASP A 100 -15.75 -9.24 4.45
N TYR A 101 -15.62 -8.29 5.37
CA TYR A 101 -14.92 -7.02 5.14
C TYR A 101 -13.44 -7.23 4.73
N ARG A 102 -12.77 -8.22 5.31
CA ARG A 102 -11.37 -8.56 5.01
C ARG A 102 -11.29 -9.29 3.68
N ILE A 103 -12.23 -10.21 3.43
CA ILE A 103 -12.34 -10.92 2.16
C ILE A 103 -12.56 -9.91 1.01
N ASP A 104 -13.47 -8.95 1.17
CA ASP A 104 -13.78 -7.94 0.15
C ASP A 104 -12.57 -7.04 -0.14
N TYR A 105 -11.85 -6.61 0.90
CA TYR A 105 -10.60 -5.85 0.71
C TYR A 105 -9.58 -6.64 -0.11
N LEU A 106 -9.25 -7.87 0.32
CA LEU A 106 -8.21 -8.69 -0.34
C LEU A 106 -8.63 -9.05 -1.76
N ARG A 107 -9.90 -9.38 -1.98
CA ARG A 107 -10.45 -9.68 -3.31
C ARG A 107 -10.26 -8.51 -4.26
N ALA A 108 -10.63 -7.29 -3.85
CA ALA A 108 -10.51 -6.10 -4.68
C ALA A 108 -9.04 -5.82 -5.07
N HIS A 109 -8.11 -5.97 -4.14
CA HIS A 109 -6.67 -5.76 -4.41
C HIS A 109 -6.09 -6.83 -5.32
N ILE A 110 -6.45 -8.11 -5.12
CA ILE A 110 -6.03 -9.22 -5.99
C ILE A 110 -6.58 -9.06 -7.41
N GLU A 111 -7.81 -8.57 -7.56
CA GLU A 111 -8.40 -8.27 -8.86
C GLU A 111 -7.61 -7.20 -9.62
N GLU A 112 -7.23 -6.11 -8.96
CA GLU A 112 -6.40 -5.07 -9.56
C GLU A 112 -4.97 -5.53 -9.86
N MET A 113 -4.37 -6.35 -8.99
CA MET A 113 -3.05 -6.96 -9.21
C MET A 113 -3.00 -7.79 -10.50
N LYS A 114 -4.11 -8.44 -10.88
CA LYS A 114 -4.19 -9.27 -12.09
C LYS A 114 -4.40 -8.46 -13.37
N LYS A 115 -4.80 -7.20 -13.28
CA LYS A 115 -5.08 -6.37 -14.45
C LYS A 115 -3.77 -5.90 -15.07
N GLN A 116 -3.68 -6.05 -16.40
CA GLN A 116 -2.63 -5.49 -17.24
C GLN A 116 -3.03 -4.07 -17.63
#